data_AF-A0A090W7P8-F1
#
_entry.id   AF-A0A090W7P8-F1
#
_cell.length_a   1.000
_cell.length_b   1.000
_cell.length_c   1.000
_cell.angle_alpha   90.00
_cell.angle_beta   90.00
_cell.angle_gamma   90.00
#
_symmetry.space_group_name_H-M   'P 1'
#
loop_
_entity.id
_entity.type
_entity.pdbx_description
1 polymer ?
#
loop_
_entity_poly.entity_id
_entity_poly.type
_entity_poly.pdbx_seq_one_letter_code
_entity_poly.pdbx_strand_id
1 'polypeptide(L)'
;MVPGIDEAITDVEKAKDIAKEIGFPILIKASAGGGGKGMRIVENEKDLKSQMNRAISEATSAFGDGSVFIEKYVSSPRHIEIQIMADSTVLFFIFLSENVVFNAATKK
;
A
#
# COMPACT_ATOMS: atom_id res chain seq x y z
N MET A 1 5.82 12.71 -1.30
CA MET A 1 5.93 11.45 -0.55
C MET A 1 4.85 11.49 0.54
N VAL A 2 4.08 10.42 0.70
CA VAL A 2 3.10 10.32 1.78
C VAL A 2 3.87 10.02 3.07
N PRO A 3 3.52 10.64 4.23
CA PRO A 3 4.17 10.31 5.50
C PRO A 3 4.07 8.80 5.77
N GLY A 4 5.21 8.17 6.01
CA GLY A 4 5.36 6.72 6.10
C GLY A 4 6.79 6.35 6.41
N ILE A 5 7.04 5.06 6.63
CA ILE A 5 8.40 4.53 6.74
C ILE A 5 8.79 3.83 5.44
N ASP A 6 10.05 4.02 5.02
CA ASP A 6 10.61 3.35 3.84
C ASP A 6 11.11 1.91 4.15
N GLU A 7 10.84 1.41 5.36
CA GLU A 7 11.24 0.07 5.81
C GLU A 7 10.04 -0.88 5.86
N ALA A 8 10.17 -2.06 5.28
CA ALA A 8 9.16 -3.11 5.40
C ALA A 8 9.31 -3.82 6.75
N ILE A 9 8.19 -4.06 7.43
CA ILE A 9 8.18 -4.65 8.77
C ILE A 9 7.24 -5.86 8.83
N THR A 10 7.49 -6.75 9.79
CA THR A 10 6.60 -7.88 10.14
C THR A 10 6.13 -7.83 11.59
N ASP A 11 6.70 -6.94 12.40
CA ASP A 11 6.41 -6.81 13.83
C ASP A 11 5.23 -5.87 14.10
N VAL A 12 4.25 -6.36 14.85
CA VAL A 12 3.06 -5.63 15.27
C VAL A 12 3.39 -4.53 16.28
N GLU A 13 4.38 -4.71 17.16
CA GLU A 13 4.73 -3.69 18.14
C GLU A 13 5.41 -2.50 17.46
N LYS A 14 6.38 -2.76 16.58
CA LYS A 14 6.97 -1.72 15.71
C LYS A 14 5.88 -0.99 14.91
N ALA A 15 4.90 -1.73 14.36
CA ALA A 15 3.77 -1.15 13.65
C ALA A 15 2.93 -0.17 14.50
N LYS A 16 2.77 -0.42 15.81
CA LYS A 16 2.04 0.49 16.71
C LYS A 16 2.76 1.81 16.90
N ASP A 17 4.08 1.77 17.09
CA ASP A 17 4.87 2.98 17.30
C ASP A 17 4.84 3.86 16.05
N ILE A 18 5.00 3.26 14.87
CA ILE A 18 4.89 3.94 13.58
C ILE A 18 3.47 4.51 13.38
N ALA A 19 2.43 3.73 13.69
CA ALA A 19 1.05 4.18 13.57
C ALA A 19 0.73 5.37 14.49
N LYS A 20 1.34 5.44 15.67
CA LYS A 20 1.22 6.58 16.59
C LYS A 20 1.93 7.82 16.06
N GLU A 21 3.08 7.65 15.42
CA GLU A 21 3.83 8.75 14.81
C GLU A 21 3.11 9.33 13.58
N ILE A 22 2.62 8.46 12.69
CA ILE A 22 1.91 8.86 11.45
C ILE A 22 0.48 9.36 11.74
N GLY A 23 -0.18 8.75 12.74
CA GLY A 23 -1.58 8.97 13.09
C GLY A 23 -2.56 8.27 12.15
N PHE A 24 -3.73 7.89 12.67
CA PHE A 24 -4.79 7.23 11.91
C PHE A 24 -5.62 8.21 11.04
N PRO A 25 -6.29 7.74 9.96
CA PRO A 25 -6.18 6.40 9.39
C PRO A 25 -4.82 6.16 8.71
N ILE A 26 -4.39 4.90 8.72
CA ILE A 26 -3.17 4.44 8.04
C ILE A 26 -3.51 3.36 7.01
N LEU A 27 -2.59 3.14 6.09
CA LEU A 27 -2.65 2.13 5.04
C LEU A 27 -1.51 1.14 5.23
N ILE A 28 -1.85 -0.13 5.42
CA ILE A 28 -0.91 -1.25 5.40
C ILE A 28 -0.84 -1.78 3.96
N LYS A 29 0.36 -2.01 3.43
CA LYS A 29 0.57 -2.57 2.08
C LYS A 29 1.61 -3.66 2.10
N ALA A 30 1.37 -4.77 1.41
CA ALA A 30 2.40 -5.78 1.17
C ALA A 30 3.62 -5.18 0.45
N SER A 31 4.83 -5.51 0.91
CA SER A 31 6.09 -5.03 0.33
C SER A 31 6.36 -5.61 -1.05
N ALA A 32 6.18 -6.93 -1.19
CA ALA A 32 6.36 -7.66 -2.44
C ALA A 32 5.07 -7.72 -3.31
N GLY A 33 4.04 -6.95 -2.97
CA GLY A 33 2.68 -7.13 -3.49
C GLY A 33 2.31 -6.35 -4.76
N GLY A 34 1.17 -6.73 -5.35
CA GLY A 34 0.54 -6.07 -6.52
C GLY A 34 -0.93 -6.49 -6.67
N GLY A 35 -1.71 -5.77 -7.48
CA GLY A 35 -3.12 -6.11 -7.76
C GLY A 35 -4.10 -5.91 -6.59
N GLY A 36 -3.71 -5.13 -5.57
CA GLY A 36 -4.57 -4.81 -4.42
C GLY A 36 -4.61 -5.87 -3.31
N LYS A 37 -3.80 -6.94 -3.42
CA LYS A 37 -3.67 -7.97 -2.38
C LYS A 37 -2.74 -7.52 -1.26
N GLY A 38 -3.10 -7.83 -0.02
CA GLY A 38 -2.33 -7.44 1.17
C GLY A 38 -2.39 -5.95 1.49
N MET A 39 -3.41 -5.24 1.03
CA MET A 39 -3.66 -3.83 1.33
C MET A 39 -4.84 -3.67 2.31
N ARG A 40 -4.65 -2.92 3.41
CA ARG A 40 -5.68 -2.71 4.44
C ARG A 40 -5.66 -1.27 4.95
N ILE A 41 -6.82 -0.63 5.00
CA ILE A 41 -7.01 0.63 5.71
C ILE A 41 -7.27 0.30 7.18
N VAL A 42 -6.58 0.98 8.07
CA VAL A 42 -6.76 0.85 9.52
C VAL A 42 -7.18 2.21 10.06
N GLU A 43 -8.39 2.28 10.62
CA GLU A 43 -9.00 3.53 11.08
C GLU A 43 -8.58 3.91 12.51
N ASN A 44 -8.10 2.95 13.30
CA ASN A 44 -7.82 3.14 14.72
C ASN A 44 -6.85 2.06 15.27
N GLU A 45 -6.28 2.31 16.44
CA GLU A 45 -5.26 1.44 17.06
C GLU A 45 -5.77 0.04 17.43
N LYS A 46 -7.03 -0.07 17.87
CA LYS A 46 -7.64 -1.35 18.28
C LYS A 46 -7.73 -2.34 17.11
N ASP A 47 -7.86 -1.85 15.87
CA ASP A 47 -7.94 -2.69 14.68
C ASP A 47 -6.56 -3.10 14.14
N LEU A 48 -5.50 -2.36 14.49
CA LEU A 48 -4.15 -2.49 13.92
C LEU A 48 -3.61 -3.92 13.93
N LYS A 49 -3.59 -4.56 15.11
CA LYS A 49 -3.03 -5.91 15.25
C LYS A 49 -3.73 -6.93 14.35
N SER A 50 -5.06 -6.86 14.30
CA SER A 50 -5.85 -7.79 13.48
C SER A 50 -5.63 -7.56 11.98
N GLN A 51 -5.57 -6.30 11.54
CA GLN A 51 -5.37 -5.94 10.14
C GLN A 51 -3.95 -6.25 9.68
N MET A 52 -2.95 -6.01 10.54
CA MET A 52 -1.56 -6.36 10.29
C MET A 52 -1.37 -7.86 10.06
N ASN A 53 -1.88 -8.70 10.97
CA ASN A 53 -1.79 -10.16 10.85
C ASN A 53 -2.44 -10.67 9.54
N ARG A 54 -3.57 -10.08 9.15
CA ARG A 54 -4.25 -10.42 7.90
C ARG A 54 -3.44 -10.00 6.69
N ALA A 55 -2.88 -8.80 6.69
CA ALA A 55 -2.03 -8.30 5.61
C ALA A 55 -0.79 -9.17 5.44
N ILE A 56 -0.09 -9.50 6.53
CA ILE A 56 1.08 -10.40 6.53
C ILE A 56 0.69 -11.78 5.99
N SER A 57 -0.40 -12.37 6.49
CA SER A 57 -0.83 -13.70 6.05
C SER A 57 -1.16 -13.73 4.56
N GLU A 58 -1.86 -12.71 4.06
CA GLU A 58 -2.22 -12.59 2.65
C GLU A 58 -0.98 -12.36 1.77
N ALA A 59 -0.04 -11.52 2.23
CA ALA A 59 1.21 -11.25 1.55
C ALA A 59 2.08 -12.51 1.46
N THR A 60 2.26 -13.24 2.56
CA THR A 60 2.98 -14.51 2.59
C THR A 60 2.36 -15.54 1.65
N SER A 61 1.03 -15.71 1.67
CA SER A 61 0.35 -16.68 0.81
C SER A 61 0.38 -16.31 -0.67
N ALA A 62 0.37 -15.02 -1.01
CA ALA A 62 0.33 -14.57 -2.39
C ALA A 62 1.72 -14.37 -3.03
N PHE A 63 2.71 -13.95 -2.24
CA PHE A 63 4.00 -13.48 -2.73
C PHE A 63 5.21 -14.16 -2.06
N GLY A 64 4.98 -15.00 -1.04
CA GLY A 64 6.06 -15.68 -0.30
C GLY A 64 6.82 -14.79 0.68
N ASP A 65 6.47 -13.50 0.76
CA ASP A 65 7.03 -12.52 1.69
C ASP A 65 5.89 -11.82 2.45
N GLY A 66 5.93 -11.93 3.77
CA GLY A 66 4.94 -11.35 4.68
C GLY A 66 5.25 -9.92 5.10
N SER A 67 6.34 -9.32 4.64
CA SER A 67 6.72 -7.96 5.01
C SER A 67 5.75 -6.92 4.43
N VAL A 68 5.45 -5.88 5.22
CA VAL A 68 4.50 -4.83 4.84
C VAL A 68 5.04 -3.44 5.15
N PHE A 69 4.58 -2.45 4.39
CA PHE A 69 4.78 -1.02 4.63
C PHE A 69 3.57 -0.42 5.34
N ILE A 70 3.82 0.66 6.08
CA ILE A 70 2.80 1.48 6.72
C ILE A 70 2.95 2.92 6.25
N GLU A 71 1.87 3.47 5.73
CA GLU A 71 1.78 4.84 5.23
C GLU A 71 0.53 5.54 5.77
N LYS A 72 0.53 6.87 5.75
CA LYS A 72 -0.68 7.65 6.01
C LYS A 72 -1.73 7.36 4.94
N TYR A 73 -2.96 7.07 5.36
CA TYR A 73 -4.05 6.96 4.41
C TYR A 73 -4.50 8.34 3.93
N VAL A 74 -4.51 8.54 2.61
CA VAL A 74 -5.01 9.77 1.97
C VAL A 74 -6.44 9.49 1.49
N SER A 75 -7.41 10.21 2.02
CA SER A 75 -8.80 10.11 1.58
C SER A 75 -8.98 10.80 0.22
N SER A 76 -9.83 10.21 -0.61
CA SER A 76 -10.15 10.72 -1.97
C SER A 76 -8.93 10.99 -2.87
N PRO A 77 -7.98 10.04 -3.00
CA PRO A 77 -6.81 10.25 -3.83
C PRO A 77 -7.21 10.23 -5.31
N ARG A 78 -6.61 11.10 -6.11
CA ARG A 78 -6.61 10.95 -7.58
C ARG A 78 -5.49 10.01 -7.95
N HIS A 79 -5.84 8.85 -8.49
CA HIS A 79 -4.86 7.93 -9.05
C HIS A 79 -4.53 8.39 -10.48
N ILE A 80 -3.26 8.65 -10.76
CA ILE A 80 -2.76 8.97 -12.09
C ILE A 80 -1.66 7.97 -12.43
N GLU A 81 -1.82 7.24 -13.53
CA GLU A 81 -0.83 6.30 -14.04
C GLU A 81 -0.19 6.89 -15.31
N ILE A 82 1.14 6.83 -15.39
CA ILE A 82 1.89 7.33 -16.56
C ILE A 82 2.62 6.13 -17.16
N GLN A 83 2.32 5.85 -18.43
CA GLN A 83 3.02 4.80 -19.18
C GLN A 83 4.26 5.40 -19.83
N ILE A 84 5.41 4.78 -19.57
CA ILE A 84 6.70 5.15 -20.15
C ILE A 84 7.13 4.03 -21.10
N MET A 85 7.53 4.40 -22.32
CA MET A 85 8.15 3.49 -23.30
C MET A 85 9.45 4.11 -23.79
N ALA A 86 10.54 3.34 -23.81
CA ALA A 86 11.86 3.83 -24.22
C ALA A 86 12.55 2.82 -25.14
N ASP A 87 13.30 3.32 -26.13
CA ASP A 87 14.38 2.59 -26.77
C ASP A 87 15.74 3.19 -26.34
N SER A 88 16.86 2.72 -26.92
CA SER A 88 18.20 3.21 -26.57
C SER A 88 18.45 4.70 -26.89
N THR A 89 17.52 5.35 -27.59
CA THR A 89 17.68 6.67 -28.21
C THR A 89 16.54 7.64 -27.91
N VAL A 90 15.32 7.16 -27.63
CA VAL A 90 14.12 7.99 -27.48
C VAL A 90 13.26 7.49 -26.32
N LEU A 91 12.73 8.45 -25.56
CA LEU A 91 11.77 8.24 -24.49
C LEU A 91 10.40 8.80 -24.89
N PHE A 92 9.37 7.95 -24.89
CA PHE A 92 7.97 8.31 -25.14
C PHE A 92 7.18 8.27 -23.83
N PHE A 93 6.38 9.32 -23.61
CA PHE A 93 5.42 9.39 -22.51
C PHE A 93 4.01 9.32 -23.09
N ILE A 94 3.20 8.38 -22.60
CA ILE A 94 1.77 8.30 -22.92
C ILE A 94 1.00 8.63 -21.64
N PHE A 95 0.24 9.72 -21.70
CA PHE A 95 -0.67 10.09 -20.63
C PHE A 95 -1.97 9.33 -20.80
N LEU A 96 -2.28 8.44 -19.86
CA LEU A 96 -3.57 7.76 -19.82
C LEU A 96 -4.50 8.58 -18.92
N SER A 97 -5.37 9.39 -19.52
CA SER A 97 -6.39 10.14 -18.78
C SER A 97 -7.67 9.33 -18.62
N GLU A 98 -7.93 8.95 -17.37
CA GLU A 98 -9.22 8.78 -16.69
C GLU A 98 -9.81 7.38 -16.38
N ASN A 99 -10.34 7.37 -15.15
CA ASN A 99 -11.39 6.54 -14.52
C ASN A 99 -11.07 5.11 -14.10
N VAL A 100 -10.44 4.99 -12.93
CA VAL A 100 -10.72 3.88 -12.01
C VAL A 100 -11.00 4.42 -10.61
N VAL A 101 -12.27 4.51 -10.26
CA VAL A 101 -12.70 4.57 -8.85
C VAL A 101 -12.38 3.20 -8.24
N PHE A 102 -11.26 3.11 -7.52
CA PHE A 102 -11.04 1.97 -6.64
C PHE A 102 -11.74 2.23 -5.31
N ASN A 103 -12.99 1.76 -5.23
CA ASN A 103 -13.51 1.34 -3.94
C ASN A 103 -12.67 0.12 -3.50
N ALA A 104 -12.37 0.01 -2.22
CA ALA A 104 -11.48 -1.00 -1.65
C ALA A 104 -12.07 -2.42 -1.78
N ALA A 105 -12.05 -3.00 -2.98
CA ALA A 105 -12.24 -4.43 -3.25
C ALA A 105 -11.98 -4.72 -4.73
N THR A 106 -10.99 -5.57 -4.99
CA THR A 106 -10.79 -6.37 -6.22
C THR A 106 -10.50 -5.63 -7.53
N LYS A 107 -9.33 -5.90 -8.12
CA LYS A 107 -9.18 -5.91 -9.59
C LYS A 107 -8.88 -7.34 -10.05
N LYS A 108 -9.63 -7.76 -11.07
CA LYS A 108 -9.40 -8.93 -11.91
C LYS A 108 -8.04 -8.86 -12.59
#